data_AF-A0A1S5Y206-F1
#
_entry.id   AF-A0A1S5Y206-F1
#
_cell.length_a   1.000
_cell.length_b   1.000
_cell.length_c   1.000
_cell.angle_alpha   90.00
_cell.angle_beta   90.00
_cell.angle_gamma   90.00
#
_symmetry.space_group_name_H-M   'P 1'
#
loop_
_entity.id
_entity.type
_entity.pdbx_description
1 polymer ?
#
loop_
_entity_poly.entity_id
_entity_poly.type
_entity_poly.pdbx_seq_one_letter_code
_entity_poly.pdbx_strand_id
1 'polypeptide(L)'
;MKRIIAQTRKELTQIVRDWRTLTLALVLPMILLVLNGSAISLTVTDLPIIAQDYDDSAASREFLNAFRASLTFHIVPFPVDKKPVEAFASNVARAAIIIPRHFGRDVARGVNSPVQLLVDASDANTARLVGGYAAQITQAYNARTAGEARSEPIQTEIRLWYNPGRSSKKFYGPGIFVLGISMFPSLLASLAMAKEGEQKTILQVYVSNAPASEFLLGKILAFVVVALAEALLGMTLLFTYFGLSLAGDPTPLIIATILYAFCVSSFGTMVGAAIPNQAAAMQAVALGGFLLVFLLSGLLFPVENIPAGLRWLSHFVWGKYYIEIVRDALLQGGGWPVVWLKVLIIGVIGLVFYALAWLSMRRMQLKE
;
A
#
# COMPACT_ATOMS: atom_id res chain seq x y z
N MET A 1 -17.81 31.48 13.59
CA MET A 1 -16.69 30.85 14.35
C MET A 1 -17.07 30.32 15.72
N LYS A 2 -17.63 31.11 16.65
CA LYS A 2 -17.97 30.64 18.02
C LYS A 2 -18.85 29.37 18.03
N ARG A 3 -19.84 29.30 17.13
CA ARG A 3 -20.76 28.16 16.99
C ARG A 3 -20.06 26.90 16.44
N ILE A 4 -19.19 27.06 15.45
CA ILE A 4 -18.36 25.98 14.89
C ILE A 4 -17.51 25.36 16.00
N ILE A 5 -16.79 26.19 16.76
CA ILE A 5 -15.92 25.71 17.86
C ILE A 5 -16.73 25.02 18.95
N ALA A 6 -17.91 25.54 19.30
CA ALA A 6 -18.79 24.91 20.28
C ALA A 6 -19.25 23.51 19.80
N GLN A 7 -19.62 23.39 18.53
CA GLN A 7 -20.00 22.12 17.92
C GLN A 7 -18.82 21.15 17.86
N THR A 8 -17.63 21.60 17.48
CA THR A 8 -16.39 20.79 17.51
C THR A 8 -16.11 20.29 18.93
N ARG A 9 -16.21 21.16 19.94
CA ARG A 9 -15.99 20.79 21.35
C ARG A 9 -17.02 19.76 21.83
N LYS A 10 -18.29 19.90 21.45
CA LYS A 10 -19.35 18.94 21.76
C LYS A 10 -18.97 17.54 21.24
N GLU A 11 -18.66 17.44 19.95
CA GLU A 11 -18.33 16.16 19.30
C GLU A 11 -17.06 15.54 19.89
N LEU A 12 -15.99 16.32 20.08
CA LEU A 12 -14.76 15.85 20.72
C LEU A 12 -15.02 15.33 22.14
N THR A 13 -15.87 16.01 22.92
CA THR A 13 -16.22 15.56 24.27
C THR A 13 -16.98 14.23 24.25
N GLN A 14 -17.87 14.03 23.26
CA GLN A 14 -18.59 12.75 23.09
C GLN A 14 -17.64 11.62 22.70
N ILE A 15 -16.72 11.88 21.76
CA ILE A 15 -15.73 10.90 21.29
C ILE A 15 -14.79 10.49 22.42
N VAL A 16 -14.26 11.45 23.19
CA VAL A 16 -13.34 11.16 24.31
C VAL A 16 -14.06 10.40 25.43
N ARG A 17 -15.35 10.66 25.65
CA ARG A 17 -16.16 9.89 26.62
C ARG A 17 -16.43 8.46 26.16
N ASP A 18 -16.60 8.24 24.87
CA ASP A 18 -16.69 6.91 24.28
C ASP A 18 -15.29 6.31 24.06
N TRP A 19 -14.60 6.04 25.17
CA TRP A 19 -13.22 5.57 25.16
C TRP A 19 -13.02 4.28 24.36
N ARG A 20 -14.05 3.42 24.26
CA ARG A 20 -13.98 2.16 23.50
C ARG A 20 -13.89 2.45 22.01
N THR A 21 -14.79 3.29 21.52
CA THR A 21 -14.82 3.70 20.12
C THR A 21 -13.55 4.46 19.74
N LEU A 22 -13.09 5.37 20.60
CA LEU A 22 -11.83 6.10 20.39
C LEU A 22 -10.61 5.17 20.40
N THR A 23 -10.54 4.24 21.35
CA THR A 23 -9.44 3.26 21.42
C THR A 23 -9.43 2.38 20.17
N LEU A 24 -10.58 1.87 19.73
CA LEU A 24 -10.66 1.09 18.50
C LEU A 24 -10.21 1.92 17.28
N ALA A 25 -10.65 3.17 17.17
CA ALA A 25 -10.29 4.02 16.03
C ALA A 25 -8.82 4.43 15.99
N LEU A 26 -8.14 4.55 17.14
CA LEU A 26 -6.73 4.94 17.18
C LEU A 26 -5.77 3.75 17.25
N VAL A 27 -6.11 2.68 17.97
CA VAL A 27 -5.21 1.54 18.21
C VAL A 27 -5.31 0.48 17.12
N LEU A 28 -6.52 0.19 16.62
CA LEU A 28 -6.70 -0.82 15.60
C LEU A 28 -5.91 -0.51 14.30
N PRO A 29 -5.91 0.72 13.74
CA PRO A 29 -5.06 1.02 12.60
C PRO A 29 -3.57 0.84 12.89
N MET A 30 -3.11 1.07 14.12
CA MET A 30 -1.71 0.84 14.50
C MET A 30 -1.36 -0.65 14.51
N ILE A 31 -2.25 -1.48 15.03
CA ILE A 31 -2.12 -2.95 14.98
C ILE A 31 -2.09 -3.40 13.52
N LEU A 32 -3.04 -2.92 12.69
CA LEU A 32 -3.09 -3.26 11.28
C LEU A 32 -1.84 -2.80 10.53
N LEU A 33 -1.29 -1.63 10.87
CA LEU A 33 -0.04 -1.11 10.31
C LEU A 33 1.14 -2.04 10.62
N VAL A 34 1.31 -2.45 11.88
CA VAL A 34 2.39 -3.36 12.28
C VAL A 34 2.21 -4.75 11.65
N LEU A 35 1.00 -5.31 11.69
CA LEU A 35 0.70 -6.63 11.15
C LEU A 35 0.89 -6.66 9.63
N ASN A 36 0.19 -5.79 8.89
CA ASN A 36 0.26 -5.80 7.42
C ASN A 36 1.62 -5.30 6.91
N GLY A 37 2.20 -4.30 7.59
CA GLY A 37 3.50 -3.75 7.19
C GLY A 37 4.65 -4.74 7.39
N SER A 38 4.47 -5.75 8.26
CA SER A 38 5.44 -6.83 8.46
C SER A 38 5.10 -8.11 7.69
N ALA A 39 3.81 -8.40 7.49
CA ALA A 39 3.34 -9.62 6.86
C ALA A 39 3.47 -9.61 5.32
N ILE A 40 3.34 -8.43 4.69
CA ILE A 40 3.51 -8.32 3.24
C ILE A 40 5.01 -8.21 2.93
N SER A 41 5.68 -9.37 2.82
CA SER A 41 7.07 -9.44 2.38
C SER A 41 7.16 -9.86 0.90
N LEU A 42 7.82 -9.03 0.09
CA LEU A 42 8.24 -9.36 -1.27
C LEU A 42 9.65 -9.99 -1.29
N THR A 43 10.23 -10.31 -0.14
CA THR A 43 11.55 -10.94 -0.08
C THR A 43 11.37 -12.45 -0.08
N VAL A 44 11.74 -13.07 -1.20
CA VAL A 44 11.88 -14.51 -1.31
C VAL A 44 13.23 -14.88 -0.70
N THR A 45 13.21 -15.45 0.50
CA THR A 45 14.36 -16.05 1.17
C THR A 45 14.12 -17.53 1.34
N ASP A 46 15.16 -18.33 1.21
CA ASP A 46 15.11 -19.77 1.46
C ASP A 46 14.06 -20.52 0.61
N LEU A 47 13.94 -20.15 -0.67
CA LEU A 47 12.98 -20.78 -1.58
C LEU A 47 13.49 -22.16 -2.00
N PRO A 48 12.73 -23.25 -1.78
CA PRO A 48 13.12 -24.57 -2.22
C PRO A 48 13.07 -24.63 -3.75
N ILE A 49 14.20 -24.94 -4.36
CA ILE A 49 14.33 -25.17 -5.80
C ILE A 49 14.93 -26.54 -6.06
N ILE A 50 14.54 -27.19 -7.16
CA ILE A 50 15.21 -28.41 -7.61
C ILE A 50 16.21 -28.09 -8.71
N ALA A 51 17.27 -28.88 -8.79
CA ALA A 51 18.24 -28.82 -9.87
C ALA A 51 18.30 -30.17 -10.57
N GLN A 52 18.04 -30.19 -11.87
CA GLN A 52 18.20 -31.35 -12.75
C GLN A 52 19.41 -31.11 -13.63
N ASP A 53 20.51 -31.75 -13.26
CA ASP A 53 21.78 -31.68 -13.99
C ASP A 53 21.93 -32.91 -14.89
N TYR A 54 21.79 -32.72 -16.21
CA TYR A 54 21.97 -33.79 -17.20
C TYR A 54 23.42 -33.90 -17.70
N ASP A 55 24.32 -33.00 -17.30
CA ASP A 55 25.73 -32.99 -17.74
C ASP A 55 26.68 -33.56 -16.68
N ASP A 56 26.38 -33.35 -15.39
CA ASP A 56 27.16 -33.77 -14.22
C ASP A 56 28.66 -33.37 -14.28
N SER A 57 28.97 -32.28 -14.98
CA SER A 57 30.34 -31.79 -15.16
C SER A 57 30.79 -30.89 -14.00
N ALA A 58 32.09 -30.57 -13.95
CA ALA A 58 32.60 -29.63 -12.96
C ALA A 58 31.97 -28.22 -13.12
N ALA A 59 31.76 -27.79 -14.38
CA ALA A 59 31.15 -26.50 -14.69
C ALA A 59 29.67 -26.43 -14.28
N SER A 60 28.89 -27.49 -14.48
CA SER A 60 27.48 -27.52 -14.05
C SER A 60 27.35 -27.49 -12.52
N ARG A 61 28.22 -28.20 -11.80
CA ARG A 61 28.28 -28.15 -10.33
C ARG A 61 28.69 -26.77 -9.81
N GLU A 62 29.63 -26.12 -10.47
CA GLU A 62 30.05 -24.75 -10.12
C GLU A 62 28.90 -23.74 -10.33
N PHE A 63 28.18 -23.86 -11.45
CA PHE A 63 26.99 -23.05 -11.70
C PHE A 63 25.92 -23.25 -10.62
N LEU A 64 25.61 -24.50 -10.25
CA LEU A 64 24.67 -24.79 -9.15
C LEU A 64 25.17 -24.27 -7.79
N ASN A 65 26.48 -24.26 -7.55
CA ASN A 65 27.05 -23.68 -6.34
C ASN A 65 26.82 -22.17 -6.25
N ALA A 66 26.79 -21.45 -7.38
CA ALA A 66 26.42 -20.03 -7.39
C ALA A 66 24.97 -19.80 -6.90
N PHE A 67 24.05 -20.72 -7.23
CA PHE A 67 22.68 -20.70 -6.70
C PHE A 67 22.63 -21.05 -5.21
N ARG A 68 23.37 -22.07 -4.76
CA ARG A 68 23.46 -22.46 -3.34
C ARG A 68 24.08 -21.37 -2.45
N ALA A 69 24.99 -20.58 -3.00
CA ALA A 69 25.64 -19.48 -2.28
C ALA A 69 24.70 -18.26 -2.10
N SER A 70 23.57 -18.22 -2.79
CA SER A 70 22.58 -17.14 -2.64
C SER A 70 21.71 -17.36 -1.40
N LEU A 71 21.30 -16.27 -0.74
CA LEU A 71 20.32 -16.31 0.37
C LEU A 71 18.87 -16.54 -0.11
N THR A 72 18.66 -16.55 -1.42
CA THR A 72 17.34 -16.63 -2.06
C THR A 72 16.90 -18.07 -2.29
N PHE A 73 17.84 -18.94 -2.67
CA PHE A 73 17.54 -20.29 -3.15
C PHE A 73 18.13 -21.37 -2.27
N HIS A 74 17.31 -22.36 -1.94
CA HIS A 74 17.71 -23.57 -1.25
C HIS A 74 17.53 -24.76 -2.20
N ILE A 75 18.63 -25.35 -2.66
CA ILE A 75 18.55 -26.47 -3.60
C ILE A 75 18.19 -27.76 -2.84
N VAL A 76 16.99 -28.28 -3.07
CA VAL A 76 16.55 -29.56 -2.52
C VAL A 76 16.93 -30.71 -3.48
N PRO A 77 17.38 -31.86 -2.96
CA PRO A 77 17.65 -33.02 -3.79
C PRO A 77 16.38 -33.50 -4.49
N PHE A 78 16.43 -33.71 -5.80
CA PHE A 78 15.33 -34.30 -6.55
C PHE A 78 15.86 -35.22 -7.65
N PRO A 79 15.26 -36.41 -7.86
CA PRO A 79 15.72 -37.32 -8.89
C PRO A 79 15.61 -36.71 -10.29
N VAL A 80 16.62 -36.92 -11.13
CA VAL A 80 16.73 -36.36 -12.49
C VAL A 80 15.75 -37.04 -13.47
N ASP A 81 15.30 -38.24 -13.13
CA ASP A 81 14.34 -39.08 -13.85
C ASP A 81 12.88 -38.66 -13.62
N LYS A 82 12.59 -37.91 -12.56
CA LYS A 82 11.23 -37.41 -12.27
C LYS A 82 10.96 -36.08 -12.95
N LYS A 83 9.71 -35.80 -13.28
CA LYS A 83 9.35 -34.52 -13.89
C LYS A 83 9.33 -33.41 -12.83
N PRO A 84 9.89 -32.21 -13.11
CA PRO A 84 9.82 -31.05 -12.21
C PRO A 84 8.42 -30.71 -11.71
N VAL A 85 7.41 -30.97 -12.53
CA VAL A 85 5.99 -30.73 -12.20
C VAL A 85 5.55 -31.52 -10.98
N GLU A 86 6.10 -32.71 -10.74
CA GLU A 86 5.78 -33.52 -9.55
C GLU A 86 6.30 -32.87 -8.26
N ALA A 87 7.45 -32.20 -8.32
CA ALA A 87 7.99 -31.42 -7.20
C ALA A 87 7.13 -30.20 -6.90
N PHE A 88 6.55 -29.58 -7.93
CA PHE A 88 5.62 -28.45 -7.76
C PHE A 88 4.28 -28.92 -7.16
N ALA A 89 3.73 -30.02 -7.68
CA ALA A 89 2.46 -30.58 -7.21
C ALA A 89 2.52 -31.07 -5.76
N SER A 90 3.67 -31.57 -5.31
CA SER A 90 3.91 -31.99 -3.93
C SER A 90 4.38 -30.86 -3.01
N ASN A 91 4.48 -29.63 -3.52
CA ASN A 91 4.97 -28.44 -2.81
C ASN A 91 6.38 -28.60 -2.23
N VAL A 92 7.17 -29.53 -2.79
CA VAL A 92 8.57 -29.80 -2.41
C VAL A 92 9.49 -28.71 -2.94
N ALA A 93 9.16 -28.10 -4.08
CA ALA A 93 9.89 -26.97 -4.64
C ALA A 93 8.95 -26.00 -5.37
N ARG A 94 9.40 -24.76 -5.53
CA ARG A 94 8.67 -23.69 -6.23
C ARG A 94 9.34 -23.26 -7.54
N ALA A 95 10.55 -23.75 -7.81
CA ALA A 95 11.21 -23.62 -9.10
C ALA A 95 12.12 -24.81 -9.39
N ALA A 96 12.48 -24.99 -10.66
CA ALA A 96 13.37 -26.03 -11.14
C ALA A 96 14.36 -25.44 -12.14
N ILE A 97 15.65 -25.71 -11.93
CA ILE A 97 16.73 -25.40 -12.85
C ILE A 97 17.08 -26.67 -13.60
N ILE A 98 17.09 -26.60 -14.93
CA ILE A 98 17.41 -27.73 -15.80
C ILE A 98 18.65 -27.37 -16.61
N ILE A 99 19.73 -28.13 -16.39
CA ILE A 99 21.01 -27.97 -17.09
C ILE A 99 21.07 -29.02 -18.20
N PRO A 100 21.23 -28.63 -19.48
CA PRO A 100 21.25 -29.55 -20.60
C PRO A 100 22.52 -30.40 -20.60
N ARG A 101 22.49 -31.52 -21.34
CA ARG A 101 23.70 -32.31 -21.62
C ARG A 101 24.74 -31.45 -22.34
N HIS A 102 26.01 -31.72 -22.08
CA HIS A 102 27.16 -31.05 -22.70
C HIS A 102 27.40 -29.61 -22.27
N PHE A 103 26.71 -29.14 -21.23
CA PHE A 103 26.84 -27.79 -20.67
C PHE A 103 28.30 -27.37 -20.47
N GLY A 104 29.10 -28.16 -19.76
CA GLY A 104 30.49 -27.81 -19.46
C GLY A 104 31.37 -27.72 -20.71
N ARG A 105 31.12 -28.57 -21.71
CA ARG A 105 31.82 -28.53 -23.00
C ARG A 105 31.46 -27.29 -23.81
N ASP A 106 30.19 -26.92 -23.82
CA ASP A 106 29.69 -25.81 -24.62
C ASP A 106 30.09 -24.46 -23.99
N VAL A 107 30.02 -24.35 -22.65
CA VAL A 107 30.53 -23.19 -21.90
C VAL A 107 32.03 -23.01 -22.10
N ALA A 108 32.83 -24.08 -22.03
CA ALA A 108 34.28 -24.00 -22.25
C ALA A 108 34.65 -23.55 -23.68
N ARG A 109 33.79 -23.80 -24.66
CA ARG A 109 33.95 -23.36 -26.06
C ARG A 109 33.41 -21.96 -26.31
N GLY A 110 32.86 -21.29 -25.30
CA GLY A 110 32.17 -20.01 -25.44
C GLY A 110 30.87 -20.11 -26.24
N VAL A 111 30.29 -21.30 -26.38
CA VAL A 111 29.01 -21.53 -27.05
C VAL A 111 27.87 -21.33 -26.04
N ASN A 112 26.79 -20.67 -26.47
CA ASN A 112 25.62 -20.47 -25.62
C ASN A 112 24.94 -21.80 -25.30
N SER A 113 24.89 -22.17 -24.02
CA SER A 113 24.16 -23.35 -23.53
C SER A 113 22.84 -22.92 -22.87
N PRO A 114 21.67 -23.37 -23.38
CA PRO A 114 20.37 -22.94 -22.85
C PRO A 114 20.02 -23.67 -21.55
N VAL A 115 20.27 -23.02 -20.41
CA VAL A 115 19.75 -23.46 -19.11
C VAL A 115 18.28 -23.04 -19.00
N GLN A 116 17.40 -23.97 -18.62
CA GLN A 116 15.97 -23.70 -18.45
C GLN A 116 15.63 -23.51 -16.97
N LEU A 117 14.85 -22.46 -16.69
CA LEU A 117 14.23 -22.23 -15.38
C LEU A 117 12.72 -22.44 -15.52
N LEU A 118 12.16 -23.36 -14.75
CA LEU A 118 10.72 -23.54 -14.58
C LEU A 118 10.33 -22.99 -13.21
N VAL A 119 9.24 -22.24 -13.13
CA VAL A 119 8.79 -21.63 -11.87
C VAL A 119 7.31 -21.87 -11.69
N ASP A 120 6.89 -22.25 -10.50
CA ASP A 120 5.49 -22.29 -10.11
C ASP A 120 4.95 -20.85 -10.03
N ALA A 121 4.13 -20.49 -11.01
CA ALA A 121 3.53 -19.17 -11.14
C ALA A 121 2.18 -19.02 -10.43
N SER A 122 1.83 -19.92 -9.49
CA SER A 122 0.65 -19.77 -8.63
C SER A 122 0.66 -18.44 -7.86
N ASP A 123 1.86 -17.92 -7.55
CA ASP A 123 2.08 -16.52 -7.18
C ASP A 123 2.94 -15.84 -8.24
N ALA A 124 2.30 -14.98 -9.04
CA ALA A 124 2.95 -14.27 -10.14
C ALA A 124 4.06 -13.30 -9.69
N ASN A 125 3.95 -12.70 -8.49
CA ASN A 125 4.98 -11.82 -7.96
C ASN A 125 6.20 -12.62 -7.54
N THR A 126 5.98 -13.71 -6.80
CA THR A 126 7.05 -14.64 -6.42
C THR A 126 7.74 -15.20 -7.67
N ALA A 127 7.00 -15.61 -8.69
CA ALA A 127 7.59 -16.13 -9.92
C ALA A 127 8.44 -15.10 -10.68
N ARG A 128 7.98 -13.84 -10.75
CA ARG A 128 8.77 -12.74 -11.35
C ARG A 128 10.06 -12.48 -10.57
N LEU A 129 10.00 -12.49 -9.24
CA LEU A 129 11.17 -12.30 -8.38
C LEU A 129 12.18 -13.43 -8.54
N VAL A 130 11.71 -14.69 -8.56
CA VAL A 130 12.55 -15.87 -8.79
C VAL A 130 13.25 -15.81 -10.14
N GLY A 131 12.51 -15.50 -11.22
CA GLY A 131 13.11 -15.33 -12.55
C GLY A 131 14.16 -14.23 -12.58
N GLY A 132 13.89 -13.09 -11.93
CA GLY A 132 14.84 -11.97 -11.83
C GLY A 132 16.11 -12.35 -11.06
N TYR A 133 15.99 -13.02 -9.92
CA TYR A 133 17.14 -13.46 -9.13
C TYR A 133 17.97 -14.52 -9.86
N ALA A 134 17.32 -15.51 -10.48
CA ALA A 134 18.02 -16.52 -11.27
C ALA A 134 18.78 -15.90 -12.45
N ALA A 135 18.21 -14.90 -13.13
CA ALA A 135 18.89 -14.16 -14.18
C ALA A 135 20.11 -13.39 -13.65
N GLN A 136 20.01 -12.75 -12.48
CA GLN A 136 21.13 -12.04 -11.85
C GLN A 136 22.28 -12.98 -11.47
N ILE A 137 21.96 -14.14 -10.88
CA ILE A 137 22.98 -15.16 -10.53
C ILE A 137 23.65 -15.68 -11.80
N THR A 138 22.87 -15.94 -12.86
CA THR A 138 23.39 -16.42 -14.15
C THR A 138 24.31 -15.39 -14.80
N GLN A 139 23.93 -14.10 -14.78
CA GLN A 139 24.78 -13.02 -15.29
C GLN A 139 26.08 -12.89 -14.49
N ALA A 140 26.02 -12.96 -13.16
CA ALA A 140 27.19 -12.93 -12.30
C ALA A 140 28.13 -14.12 -12.52
N TYR A 141 27.59 -15.32 -12.79
CA TYR A 141 28.37 -16.50 -13.17
C TYR A 141 29.07 -16.28 -14.52
N ASN A 142 28.32 -15.84 -15.54
CA ASN A 142 28.87 -15.57 -16.87
C ASN A 142 30.02 -14.55 -16.82
N ALA A 143 29.88 -13.48 -16.02
CA ALA A 143 30.93 -12.46 -15.85
C ALA A 143 32.22 -13.03 -15.23
N ARG A 144 32.13 -14.06 -14.38
CA ARG A 144 33.30 -14.71 -13.78
C ARG A 144 33.95 -15.71 -14.73
N THR A 145 33.14 -16.52 -15.43
CA THR A 145 33.62 -17.62 -16.28
C THR A 145 34.15 -17.15 -17.64
N ALA A 146 33.69 -16.00 -18.14
CA ALA A 146 34.06 -15.52 -19.47
C ALA A 146 35.52 -15.01 -19.60
N GLY A 147 36.23 -14.73 -18.50
CA GLY A 147 37.55 -14.07 -18.52
C GLY A 147 37.53 -12.68 -19.17
N GLU A 148 38.64 -11.94 -19.11
CA GLU A 148 38.76 -10.56 -19.66
C GLU A 148 38.37 -10.43 -21.15
N ALA A 149 38.32 -11.54 -21.89
CA ALA A 149 38.10 -11.59 -23.34
C ALA A 149 36.63 -11.45 -23.79
N ARG A 150 35.66 -11.58 -22.90
CA ARG A 150 34.24 -11.29 -23.19
C ARG A 150 33.76 -10.20 -22.24
N SER A 151 34.37 -9.02 -22.39
CA SER A 151 33.76 -7.80 -21.88
C SER A 151 32.35 -7.71 -22.45
N GLU A 152 31.31 -7.86 -21.63
CA GLU A 152 30.03 -7.27 -21.96
C GLU A 152 30.33 -5.76 -22.09
N PRO A 153 30.36 -5.19 -23.32
CA PRO A 153 30.86 -3.82 -23.51
C PRO A 153 29.99 -2.77 -22.81
N ILE A 154 28.83 -3.20 -22.30
CA ILE A 154 27.87 -2.41 -21.55
C ILE A 154 27.45 -3.23 -20.34
N GLN A 155 28.02 -2.90 -19.17
CA GLN A 155 27.53 -3.41 -17.88
C GLN A 155 26.66 -2.33 -17.24
N THR A 156 25.38 -2.63 -17.10
CA THR A 156 24.43 -1.73 -16.43
C THR A 156 24.52 -1.91 -14.92
N GLU A 157 25.10 -0.93 -14.21
CA GLU A 157 25.04 -0.90 -12.76
C GLU A 157 23.67 -0.40 -12.28
N ILE A 158 22.87 -1.30 -11.71
CA ILE A 158 21.55 -0.96 -11.18
C ILE A 158 21.70 -0.46 -9.74
N ARG A 159 21.63 0.86 -9.55
CA ARG A 159 21.53 1.49 -8.23
C ARG A 159 20.09 1.79 -7.87
N LEU A 160 19.62 1.22 -6.77
CA LEU A 160 18.31 1.53 -6.19
C LEU A 160 18.42 2.75 -5.26
N TRP A 161 17.77 3.84 -5.63
CA TRP A 161 17.93 5.12 -4.92
C TRP A 161 17.13 5.25 -3.61
N TYR A 162 15.93 4.65 -3.52
CA TYR A 162 14.99 4.94 -2.42
C TYR A 162 14.74 3.77 -1.45
N ASN A 163 15.10 2.54 -1.85
CA ASN A 163 15.04 1.36 -0.97
C ASN A 163 16.13 0.36 -1.38
N PRO A 164 17.42 0.70 -1.23
CA PRO A 164 18.52 -0.16 -1.65
C PRO A 164 18.52 -1.52 -0.97
N GLY A 165 18.04 -1.59 0.27
CA GLY A 165 17.89 -2.85 1.02
C GLY A 165 16.63 -3.65 0.65
N ARG A 166 15.81 -3.21 -0.31
CA ARG A 166 14.54 -3.84 -0.72
C ARG A 166 13.65 -4.23 0.47
N SER A 167 13.64 -3.39 1.50
CA SER A 167 12.84 -3.66 2.69
C SER A 167 11.36 -3.53 2.36
N SER A 168 10.64 -4.66 2.38
CA SER A 168 9.18 -4.69 2.18
C SER A 168 8.45 -3.81 3.20
N LYS A 169 8.95 -3.77 4.44
CA LYS A 169 8.45 -2.90 5.52
C LYS A 169 8.47 -1.43 5.10
N LYS A 170 9.57 -0.97 4.51
CA LYS A 170 9.72 0.43 4.04
C LYS A 170 8.85 0.75 2.83
N PHE A 171 8.46 -0.26 2.05
CA PHE A 171 7.61 -0.07 0.87
C PHE A 171 6.11 -0.01 1.21
N TYR A 172 5.63 -0.95 2.05
CA TYR A 172 4.20 -1.07 2.38
C TYR A 172 3.77 -0.19 3.56
N GLY A 173 4.66 0.08 4.52
CA GLY A 173 4.37 0.90 5.71
C GLY A 173 3.69 2.23 5.39
N PRO A 174 4.26 3.08 4.50
CA PRO A 174 3.65 4.34 4.08
C PRO A 174 2.22 4.19 3.53
N GLY A 175 1.96 3.14 2.75
CA GLY A 175 0.66 2.95 2.14
C GLY A 175 -0.40 2.42 3.09
N ILE A 176 -0.02 1.50 3.99
CA ILE A 176 -0.93 1.00 5.02
C ILE A 176 -1.26 2.10 6.04
N PHE A 177 -0.31 2.99 6.33
CA PHE A 177 -0.55 4.20 7.11
C PHE A 177 -1.66 5.05 6.48
N VAL A 178 -1.61 5.27 5.16
CA VAL A 178 -2.69 5.98 4.44
C VAL A 178 -4.01 5.22 4.53
N LEU A 179 -4.02 3.89 4.41
CA LEU A 179 -5.24 3.11 4.55
C LEU A 179 -5.91 3.29 5.91
N GLY A 180 -5.15 3.31 7.00
CA GLY A 180 -5.67 3.54 8.35
C GLY A 180 -6.45 4.86 8.43
N ILE A 181 -5.77 5.95 8.10
CA ILE A 181 -6.35 7.30 8.12
C ILE A 181 -7.53 7.45 7.15
N SER A 182 -7.54 6.66 6.07
CA SER A 182 -8.66 6.66 5.12
C SER A 182 -9.91 6.02 5.68
N MET A 183 -9.75 5.02 6.54
CA MET A 183 -10.81 4.13 6.98
C MET A 183 -11.41 4.57 8.32
N PHE A 184 -10.59 4.74 9.36
CA PHE A 184 -11.12 4.88 10.72
C PHE A 184 -11.78 6.23 11.00
N PRO A 185 -11.19 7.39 10.65
CA PRO A 185 -11.82 8.68 10.86
C PRO A 185 -13.08 8.85 10.02
N SER A 186 -13.08 8.34 8.78
CA SER A 186 -14.25 8.40 7.90
C SER A 186 -15.40 7.53 8.42
N LEU A 187 -15.10 6.34 8.96
CA LEU A 187 -16.09 5.48 9.62
C LEU A 187 -16.73 6.18 10.83
N LEU A 188 -15.91 6.78 11.70
CA LEU A 188 -16.41 7.50 12.87
C LEU A 188 -17.26 8.72 12.47
N ALA A 189 -16.80 9.48 11.49
CA ALA A 189 -17.52 10.63 10.97
C ALA A 189 -18.88 10.23 10.38
N SER A 190 -18.92 9.12 9.63
CA SER A 190 -20.15 8.57 9.07
C SER A 190 -21.11 8.07 10.13
N LEU A 191 -20.60 7.31 11.11
CA LEU A 191 -21.39 6.81 12.24
C LEU A 191 -22.04 7.97 13.02
N ALA A 192 -21.24 8.97 13.37
CA ALA A 192 -21.70 10.12 14.15
C ALA A 192 -22.69 11.01 13.39
N MET A 193 -22.64 11.04 12.06
CA MET A 193 -23.61 11.76 11.25
C MET A 193 -24.89 10.95 11.02
N ALA A 194 -24.78 9.66 10.71
CA ALA A 194 -25.93 8.76 10.54
C ALA A 194 -26.75 8.62 11.83
N LYS A 195 -26.08 8.60 12.99
CA LYS A 195 -26.73 8.55 14.31
C LYS A 195 -27.68 9.73 14.54
N GLU A 196 -27.32 10.93 14.06
CA GLU A 196 -28.17 12.12 14.20
C GLU A 196 -29.47 11.99 13.38
N GLY A 197 -29.39 11.36 12.21
CA GLY A 197 -30.55 11.03 11.38
C GLY A 197 -31.43 9.96 12.02
N GLU A 198 -30.82 8.87 12.49
CA GLU A 198 -31.52 7.72 13.07
C GLU A 198 -32.22 8.08 14.40
N GLN A 199 -31.57 8.87 15.25
CA GLN A 199 -32.13 9.32 16.53
C GLN A 199 -33.05 10.55 16.40
N LYS A 200 -33.25 11.06 15.18
CA LYS A 200 -34.02 12.27 14.88
C LYS A 200 -33.55 13.53 15.60
N THR A 201 -32.35 13.52 16.20
CA THR A 201 -31.73 14.69 16.81
C THR A 201 -31.34 15.73 15.77
N ILE A 202 -31.24 15.34 14.50
CA ILE A 202 -31.10 16.24 13.35
C ILE A 202 -32.22 17.30 13.28
N LEU A 203 -33.44 16.98 13.73
CA LEU A 203 -34.56 17.93 13.76
C LEU A 203 -34.30 19.08 14.74
N GLN A 204 -33.62 18.82 15.86
CA GLN A 204 -33.24 19.86 16.81
C GLN A 204 -32.26 20.85 16.19
N VAL A 205 -31.37 20.37 15.32
CA VAL A 205 -30.43 21.21 14.56
C VAL A 205 -31.20 22.09 13.57
N TYR A 206 -32.20 21.56 12.87
CA TYR A 206 -33.01 22.33 11.92
C TYR A 206 -33.88 23.40 12.58
N VAL A 207 -34.38 23.15 13.79
CA VAL A 207 -35.15 24.15 14.56
C VAL A 207 -34.23 25.16 15.25
N SER A 208 -32.95 24.82 15.44
CA SER A 208 -31.97 25.78 15.93
C SER A 208 -31.64 26.82 14.84
N ASN A 209 -31.45 28.09 15.22
CA ASN A 209 -30.99 29.16 14.32
C ASN A 209 -29.52 29.00 13.87
N ALA A 210 -28.98 27.77 13.83
CA ALA A 210 -27.64 27.46 13.39
C ALA A 210 -27.65 27.05 11.91
N PRO A 211 -26.85 27.71 11.05
CA PRO A 211 -26.77 27.33 9.64
C PRO A 211 -26.12 25.94 9.49
N ALA A 212 -26.61 25.15 8.52
CA ALA A 212 -26.13 23.80 8.26
C ALA A 212 -24.62 23.73 8.01
N SER A 213 -24.05 24.77 7.38
CA SER A 213 -22.61 24.87 7.13
C SER A 213 -21.79 24.95 8.42
N GLU A 214 -22.25 25.69 9.44
CA GLU A 214 -21.55 25.79 10.74
C GLU A 214 -21.64 24.50 11.54
N PHE A 215 -22.80 23.84 11.52
CA PHE A 215 -22.98 22.52 12.13
C PHE A 215 -22.04 21.48 11.50
N LEU A 216 -22.07 21.41 10.17
CA LEU A 216 -21.30 20.44 9.40
C LEU A 216 -19.79 20.68 9.55
N LEU A 217 -19.31 21.93 9.43
CA LEU A 217 -17.90 22.25 9.67
C LEU A 217 -17.48 21.87 11.09
N GLY A 218 -18.30 22.18 12.09
CA GLY A 218 -17.99 21.86 13.49
C GLY A 218 -17.78 20.36 13.70
N LYS A 219 -18.64 19.53 13.09
CA LYS A 219 -18.54 18.07 13.14
C LYS A 219 -17.33 17.55 12.36
N ILE A 220 -17.10 18.04 11.13
CA ILE A 220 -15.93 17.66 10.33
C ILE A 220 -14.64 18.00 11.04
N LEU A 221 -14.50 19.20 11.61
CA LEU A 221 -13.30 19.61 12.34
C LEU A 221 -13.01 18.72 13.56
N ALA A 222 -14.04 18.18 14.23
CA ALA A 222 -13.82 17.23 15.32
C ALA A 222 -13.17 15.93 14.81
N PHE A 223 -13.64 15.40 13.68
CA PHE A 223 -13.06 14.20 13.07
C PHE A 223 -11.72 14.46 12.38
N VAL A 224 -11.46 15.68 11.92
CA VAL A 224 -10.12 16.11 11.49
C VAL A 224 -9.13 15.99 12.64
N VAL A 225 -9.48 16.45 13.84
CA VAL A 225 -8.61 16.32 15.02
C VAL A 225 -8.34 14.84 15.34
N VAL A 226 -9.34 13.97 15.23
CA VAL A 226 -9.15 12.52 15.43
C VAL A 226 -8.22 11.93 14.37
N ALA A 227 -8.42 12.27 13.10
CA ALA A 227 -7.57 11.83 11.99
C ALA A 227 -6.11 12.31 12.14
N LEU A 228 -5.92 13.55 12.63
CA LEU A 228 -4.58 14.08 12.91
C LEU A 228 -3.91 13.37 14.09
N ALA A 229 -4.67 13.01 15.13
CA ALA A 229 -4.16 12.21 16.23
C ALA A 229 -3.74 10.81 15.75
N GLU A 230 -4.56 10.15 14.91
CA GLU A 230 -4.22 8.88 14.28
C GLU A 230 -2.97 9.00 13.40
N ALA A 231 -2.88 10.06 12.59
CA ALA A 231 -1.73 10.33 11.74
C ALA A 231 -0.45 10.51 12.55
N LEU A 232 -0.51 11.18 13.70
CA LEU A 232 0.63 11.37 14.59
C LEU A 232 1.11 10.04 15.20
N LEU A 233 0.17 9.19 15.65
CA LEU A 233 0.50 7.85 16.14
C LEU A 233 1.10 6.98 15.04
N GLY A 234 0.50 6.98 13.85
CA GLY A 234 0.97 6.22 12.70
C GLY A 234 2.35 6.67 12.24
N MET A 235 2.60 7.98 12.18
CA MET A 235 3.91 8.54 11.84
C MET A 235 4.97 8.14 12.87
N THR A 236 4.62 8.14 14.16
CA THR A 236 5.52 7.69 15.23
C THR A 236 5.95 6.23 15.01
N LEU A 237 5.01 5.35 14.62
CA LEU A 237 5.34 3.96 14.27
C LEU A 237 6.20 3.86 13.01
N LEU A 238 5.93 4.66 11.97
CA LEU A 238 6.76 4.68 10.77
C LEU A 238 8.22 5.04 11.09
N PHE A 239 8.44 6.00 11.98
CA PHE A 239 9.79 6.38 12.40
C PHE A 239 10.47 5.33 13.30
N THR A 240 9.74 4.79 14.28
CA THR A 240 10.31 3.91 15.29
C THR A 240 10.37 2.44 14.85
N TYR A 241 9.24 1.85 14.47
CA TYR A 241 9.14 0.43 14.12
C TYR A 241 9.62 0.12 12.69
N PHE A 242 9.31 1.01 11.74
CA PHE A 242 9.66 0.81 10.33
C PHE A 242 11.03 1.40 9.94
N GLY A 243 11.64 2.21 10.83
CA GLY A 243 12.95 2.83 10.60
C GLY A 243 12.95 3.74 9.37
N LEU A 244 11.81 4.41 9.11
CA LEU A 244 11.69 5.45 8.09
C LEU A 244 12.11 6.79 8.69
N SER A 245 12.54 7.71 7.84
CA SER A 245 12.90 9.07 8.21
C SER A 245 12.37 10.01 7.14
N LEU A 246 12.22 11.28 7.48
CA LEU A 246 11.91 12.30 6.47
C LEU A 246 13.12 12.45 5.55
N ALA A 247 12.90 12.22 4.25
CA ALA A 247 13.95 12.28 3.23
C ALA A 247 14.23 13.71 2.75
N GLY A 248 13.32 14.65 3.00
CA GLY A 248 13.43 16.04 2.57
C GLY A 248 12.51 16.98 3.36
N ASP A 249 12.06 18.05 2.68
CA ASP A 249 11.16 19.05 3.26
C ASP A 249 9.84 18.43 3.76
N PRO A 250 9.50 18.52 5.06
CA PRO A 250 8.28 17.94 5.60
C PRO A 250 7.04 18.80 5.35
N THR A 251 7.17 20.04 4.87
CA THR A 251 6.02 20.95 4.76
C THR A 251 4.90 20.46 3.83
N PRO A 252 5.16 19.84 2.66
CA PRO A 252 4.08 19.29 1.84
C PRO A 252 3.34 18.16 2.54
N LEU A 253 4.05 17.32 3.30
CA LEU A 253 3.46 16.23 4.08
C LEU A 253 2.52 16.78 5.15
N ILE A 254 2.94 17.81 5.90
CA ILE A 254 2.13 18.40 6.97
C ILE A 254 0.84 19.02 6.40
N ILE A 255 0.95 19.82 5.34
CA ILE A 255 -0.21 20.45 4.70
C ILE A 255 -1.12 19.39 4.08
N ALA A 256 -0.55 18.39 3.39
CA ALA A 256 -1.31 17.29 2.82
C ALA A 256 -2.03 16.48 3.90
N THR A 257 -1.42 16.24 5.06
CA THR A 257 -2.03 15.49 6.16
C THR A 257 -3.27 16.22 6.70
N ILE A 258 -3.20 17.54 6.84
CA ILE A 258 -4.35 18.37 7.28
C ILE A 258 -5.47 18.33 6.23
N LEU A 259 -5.14 18.51 4.95
CA LEU A 259 -6.12 18.46 3.86
C LEU A 259 -6.71 17.06 3.69
N TYR A 260 -5.90 16.02 3.88
CA TYR A 260 -6.33 14.64 3.80
C TYR A 260 -7.27 14.28 4.94
N ALA A 261 -6.93 14.68 6.17
CA ALA A 261 -7.81 14.55 7.34
C ALA A 261 -9.16 15.22 7.11
N PHE A 262 -9.16 16.42 6.50
CA PHE A 262 -10.38 17.11 6.08
C PHE A 262 -11.14 16.32 5.01
N CYS A 263 -10.45 15.82 3.99
CA CYS A 263 -11.03 15.04 2.90
C CYS A 263 -11.74 13.77 3.41
N VAL A 264 -11.08 12.95 4.23
CA VAL A 264 -11.64 11.67 4.72
C VAL A 264 -12.77 11.89 5.72
N SER A 265 -12.69 12.95 6.53
CA SER A 265 -13.74 13.34 7.47
C SER A 265 -14.97 13.90 6.74
N SER A 266 -14.74 14.66 5.66
CA SER A 266 -15.81 15.15 4.77
C SER A 266 -16.47 13.99 4.01
N PHE A 267 -15.70 13.01 3.54
CA PHE A 267 -16.23 11.80 2.92
C PHE A 267 -17.13 11.02 3.89
N GLY A 268 -16.66 10.75 5.11
CA GLY A 268 -17.43 10.05 6.13
C GLY A 268 -18.73 10.78 6.48
N THR A 269 -18.65 12.08 6.77
CA THR A 269 -19.86 12.89 7.03
C THR A 269 -20.81 12.97 5.85
N MET A 270 -20.32 13.04 4.61
CA MET A 270 -21.14 12.99 3.40
C MET A 270 -21.96 11.68 3.33
N VAL A 271 -21.31 10.53 3.54
CA VAL A 271 -21.98 9.23 3.51
C VAL A 271 -23.00 9.12 4.64
N GLY A 272 -22.62 9.52 5.87
CA GLY A 272 -23.54 9.50 7.01
C GLY A 272 -24.71 10.48 6.87
N ALA A 273 -24.54 11.59 6.16
CA ALA A 273 -25.62 12.53 5.85
C ALA A 273 -26.56 12.02 4.76
N ALA A 274 -26.10 11.11 3.90
CA ALA A 274 -26.90 10.50 2.85
C ALA A 274 -27.67 9.26 3.32
N ILE A 275 -27.17 8.55 4.34
CA ILE A 275 -27.70 7.26 4.80
C ILE A 275 -28.11 7.36 6.29
N PRO A 276 -29.41 7.56 6.61
CA PRO A 276 -29.92 7.70 7.99
C PRO A 276 -30.09 6.33 8.68
N ASN A 277 -29.08 5.47 8.58
CA ASN A 277 -28.97 4.20 9.30
C ASN A 277 -27.48 3.95 9.59
N GLN A 278 -27.12 3.84 10.87
CA GLN A 278 -25.71 3.74 11.27
C GLN A 278 -24.99 2.55 10.64
N ALA A 279 -25.61 1.37 10.64
CA ALA A 279 -24.99 0.16 10.11
C ALA A 279 -24.77 0.25 8.59
N ALA A 280 -25.77 0.70 7.84
CA ALA A 280 -25.68 0.87 6.38
C ALA A 280 -24.66 1.96 6.00
N ALA A 281 -24.58 3.06 6.75
CA ALA A 281 -23.60 4.12 6.52
C ALA A 281 -22.17 3.63 6.75
N MET A 282 -21.93 2.89 7.85
CA MET A 282 -20.62 2.28 8.12
C MET A 282 -20.23 1.28 7.02
N GLN A 283 -21.16 0.44 6.56
CA GLN A 283 -20.91 -0.48 5.45
C GLN A 283 -20.59 0.25 4.15
N ALA A 284 -21.28 1.34 3.84
CA ALA A 284 -21.00 2.15 2.65
C ALA A 284 -19.60 2.77 2.68
N VAL A 285 -19.12 3.23 3.85
CA VAL A 285 -17.74 3.70 4.00
C VAL A 285 -16.73 2.56 3.88
N ALA A 286 -17.00 1.41 4.51
CA ALA A 286 -16.09 0.26 4.49
C ALA A 286 -15.99 -0.40 3.10
N LEU A 287 -17.12 -0.62 2.42
CA LEU A 287 -17.16 -1.26 1.10
C LEU A 287 -16.90 -0.26 -0.03
N GLY A 288 -17.37 0.98 0.09
CA GLY A 288 -17.14 2.02 -0.90
C GLY A 288 -15.77 2.66 -0.71
N GLY A 289 -15.63 3.46 0.34
CA GLY A 289 -14.42 4.27 0.56
C GLY A 289 -13.16 3.43 0.75
N PHE A 290 -13.18 2.49 1.69
CA PHE A 290 -11.99 1.71 2.00
C PHE A 290 -11.58 0.79 0.86
N LEU A 291 -12.49 0.04 0.20
CA LEU A 291 -12.09 -0.81 -0.92
C LEU A 291 -11.56 -0.02 -2.12
N LEU A 292 -12.13 1.15 -2.42
CA LEU A 292 -11.60 2.03 -3.47
C LEU A 292 -10.16 2.44 -3.17
N VAL A 293 -9.87 2.88 -1.94
CA VAL A 293 -8.50 3.23 -1.55
C VAL A 293 -7.61 1.97 -1.52
N PHE A 294 -8.09 0.85 -1.00
CA PHE A 294 -7.30 -0.38 -0.91
C PHE A 294 -6.88 -0.93 -2.28
N LEU A 295 -7.80 -0.95 -3.24
CA LEU A 295 -7.60 -1.60 -4.54
C LEU A 295 -7.04 -0.65 -5.61
N LEU A 296 -7.46 0.62 -5.62
CA LEU A 296 -7.24 1.53 -6.75
C LEU A 296 -6.26 2.68 -6.45
N SER A 297 -5.62 2.69 -5.28
CA SER A 297 -4.69 3.76 -4.88
C SER A 297 -3.24 3.56 -5.31
N GLY A 298 -2.88 2.42 -5.90
CA GLY A 298 -1.47 2.11 -6.20
C GLY A 298 -0.69 1.51 -5.02
N LEU A 299 -1.39 1.10 -3.94
CA LEU A 299 -0.77 0.44 -2.80
C LEU A 299 -0.37 -1.00 -3.09
N LEU A 300 -1.36 -1.86 -3.38
CA LEU A 300 -1.15 -3.28 -3.61
C LEU A 300 -0.74 -3.58 -5.05
N PHE A 301 -1.40 -2.92 -5.99
CA PHE A 301 -1.17 -3.10 -7.42
C PHE A 301 -0.80 -1.75 -8.04
N PRO A 302 0.26 -1.68 -8.86
CA PRO A 302 0.54 -0.51 -9.68
C PRO A 302 -0.72 -0.12 -10.48
N VAL A 303 -1.03 1.18 -10.54
CA VAL A 303 -2.23 1.69 -11.23
C VAL A 303 -2.16 1.39 -12.73
N GLU A 304 -0.95 1.25 -13.26
CA GLU A 304 -0.65 0.87 -14.64
C GLU A 304 -1.14 -0.55 -14.97
N ASN A 305 -1.18 -1.44 -13.98
CA ASN A 305 -1.66 -2.82 -14.15
C ASN A 305 -3.20 -2.91 -14.20
N ILE A 306 -3.91 -1.83 -13.85
CA ILE A 306 -5.38 -1.79 -13.93
C ILE A 306 -5.79 -1.66 -15.41
N PRO A 307 -6.74 -2.49 -15.90
CA PRO A 307 -7.26 -2.39 -17.26
C PRO A 307 -7.70 -0.97 -17.61
N ALA A 308 -7.44 -0.54 -18.84
CA ALA A 308 -7.68 0.85 -19.27
C ALA A 308 -9.12 1.32 -19.00
N GLY A 309 -10.11 0.44 -19.18
CA GLY A 309 -11.52 0.74 -18.92
C GLY A 309 -11.87 1.03 -17.45
N LEU A 310 -11.05 0.59 -16.49
CA LEU A 310 -11.22 0.86 -15.05
C LEU A 310 -10.20 1.84 -14.49
N ARG A 311 -9.08 2.07 -15.19
CA ARG A 311 -7.98 2.93 -14.72
C ARG A 311 -8.42 4.36 -14.43
N TRP A 312 -9.40 4.89 -15.16
CA TRP A 312 -9.91 6.24 -14.93
C TRP A 312 -10.50 6.40 -13.51
N LEU A 313 -11.09 5.36 -12.94
CA LEU A 313 -11.68 5.39 -11.59
C LEU A 313 -10.62 5.69 -10.51
N SER A 314 -9.38 5.26 -10.71
CA SER A 314 -8.26 5.55 -9.80
C SER A 314 -7.98 7.05 -9.64
N HIS A 315 -8.36 7.89 -10.60
CA HIS A 315 -8.13 9.33 -10.52
C HIS A 315 -9.07 10.03 -9.53
N PHE A 316 -10.19 9.38 -9.16
CA PHE A 316 -11.12 9.86 -8.13
C PHE A 316 -10.76 9.39 -6.73
N VAL A 317 -9.75 8.52 -6.59
CA VAL A 317 -9.36 7.92 -5.32
C VAL A 317 -8.39 8.85 -4.61
N TRP A 318 -8.89 9.58 -3.60
CA TRP A 318 -8.09 10.54 -2.82
C TRP A 318 -6.86 9.92 -2.18
N GLY A 319 -6.96 8.66 -1.73
CA GLY A 319 -5.83 7.95 -1.11
C GLY A 319 -4.65 7.69 -2.05
N LYS A 320 -4.87 7.64 -3.37
CA LYS A 320 -3.80 7.54 -4.38
C LYS A 320 -2.79 8.68 -4.21
N TYR A 321 -3.30 9.91 -4.23
CA TYR A 321 -2.50 11.13 -4.16
C TYR A 321 -1.78 11.24 -2.82
N TYR A 322 -2.42 10.83 -1.72
CA TYR A 322 -1.79 10.90 -0.40
C TYR A 322 -0.70 9.84 -0.22
N ILE A 323 -0.86 8.63 -0.74
CA ILE A 323 0.21 7.61 -0.76
C ILE A 323 1.45 8.13 -1.49
N GLU A 324 1.25 8.78 -2.64
CA GLU A 324 2.35 9.37 -3.41
C GLU A 324 3.08 10.47 -2.62
N ILE A 325 2.35 11.31 -1.87
CA ILE A 325 2.94 12.36 -1.02
C ILE A 325 3.71 11.75 0.16
N VAL A 326 3.13 10.76 0.86
CA VAL A 326 3.79 10.11 2.00
C VAL A 326 5.04 9.35 1.54
N ARG A 327 4.99 8.65 0.40
CA ARG A 327 6.17 8.00 -0.19
C ARG A 327 7.23 9.01 -0.61
N ASP A 328 6.84 10.15 -1.18
CA ASP A 328 7.80 11.21 -1.49
C ASP A 328 8.49 11.71 -0.21
N ALA A 329 7.73 12.10 0.81
CA ALA A 329 8.28 12.66 2.05
C ALA A 329 9.17 11.69 2.84
N LEU A 330 8.86 10.39 2.83
CA LEU A 330 9.58 9.37 3.60
C LEU A 330 10.69 8.65 2.84
N LEU A 331 10.67 8.68 1.50
CA LEU A 331 11.60 7.90 0.67
C LEU A 331 12.33 8.76 -0.36
N GLN A 332 11.63 9.62 -1.11
CA GLN A 332 12.21 10.29 -2.29
C GLN A 332 12.80 11.67 -2.00
N GLY A 333 12.15 12.44 -1.12
CA GLY A 333 12.56 13.79 -0.73
C GLY A 333 12.38 14.85 -1.82
N GLY A 334 11.46 14.67 -2.77
CA GLY A 334 11.25 15.59 -3.89
C GLY A 334 10.61 16.93 -3.50
N GLY A 335 9.80 16.95 -2.45
CA GLY A 335 9.22 18.18 -1.90
C GLY A 335 8.17 18.82 -2.80
N TRP A 336 7.89 20.12 -2.61
CA TRP A 336 6.83 20.85 -3.32
C TRP A 336 6.80 20.69 -4.85
N PRO A 337 7.93 20.78 -5.59
CA PRO A 337 7.91 20.68 -7.05
C PRO A 337 7.26 19.39 -7.58
N VAL A 338 7.36 18.29 -6.81
CA VAL A 338 6.86 16.96 -7.20
C VAL A 338 5.41 16.72 -6.75
N VAL A 339 4.98 17.36 -5.67
CA VAL A 339 3.74 16.97 -4.98
C VAL A 339 2.67 18.05 -4.91
N TRP A 340 2.96 19.31 -5.25
CA TRP A 340 2.00 20.42 -5.09
C TRP A 340 0.63 20.15 -5.72
N LEU A 341 0.61 19.56 -6.92
CA LEU A 341 -0.63 19.26 -7.63
C LEU A 341 -1.46 18.20 -6.89
N LYS A 342 -0.79 17.22 -6.27
CA LYS A 342 -1.44 16.14 -5.51
C LYS A 342 -2.07 16.69 -4.23
N VAL A 343 -1.37 17.63 -3.57
CA VAL A 343 -1.89 18.37 -2.41
C VAL A 343 -3.16 19.14 -2.79
N LEU A 344 -3.12 19.85 -3.92
CA LEU A 344 -4.27 20.59 -4.44
C LEU A 344 -5.45 19.67 -4.75
N ILE A 345 -5.22 18.55 -5.44
CA ILE A 345 -6.26 17.58 -5.80
C ILE A 345 -6.96 17.02 -4.55
N ILE A 346 -6.21 16.68 -3.50
CA ILE A 346 -6.80 16.22 -2.22
C ILE A 346 -7.71 17.31 -1.63
N GLY A 347 -7.25 18.56 -1.63
CA GLY A 347 -8.05 19.69 -1.17
C GLY A 347 -9.35 19.85 -1.96
N VAL A 348 -9.28 19.77 -3.29
CA VAL A 348 -10.45 19.85 -4.18
C VAL A 348 -11.43 18.71 -3.93
N ILE A 349 -10.96 17.46 -3.84
CA ILE A 349 -11.82 16.30 -3.56
C ILE A 349 -12.49 16.46 -2.18
N GLY A 350 -11.75 16.90 -1.16
CA GLY A 350 -12.30 17.17 0.16
C GLY A 350 -13.40 18.23 0.14
N LEU A 351 -13.21 19.32 -0.60
CA LEU A 351 -14.23 20.36 -0.80
C LEU A 351 -15.46 19.84 -1.53
N VAL A 352 -15.30 18.95 -2.50
CA VAL A 352 -16.43 18.29 -3.19
C VAL A 352 -17.23 17.44 -2.20
N PHE A 353 -16.59 16.63 -1.37
CA PHE A 353 -17.30 15.84 -0.34
C PHE A 353 -18.02 16.72 0.68
N TYR A 354 -17.38 17.81 1.12
CA TYR A 354 -18.03 18.80 1.98
C TYR A 354 -19.27 19.41 1.32
N ALA A 355 -19.16 19.82 0.05
CA ALA A 355 -20.28 20.40 -0.69
C ALA A 355 -21.44 19.42 -0.86
N LEU A 356 -21.14 18.14 -1.16
CA LEU A 356 -22.14 17.08 -1.27
C LEU A 356 -22.83 16.80 0.07
N ALA A 357 -22.08 16.76 1.17
CA ALA A 357 -22.64 16.62 2.51
C ALA A 357 -23.59 17.78 2.85
N TRP A 358 -23.18 19.01 2.54
CA TRP A 358 -23.99 20.21 2.75
C TRP A 358 -25.28 20.20 1.91
N LEU A 359 -25.19 19.81 0.63
CA LEU A 359 -26.35 19.66 -0.25
C LEU A 359 -27.34 18.60 0.25
N SER A 360 -26.85 17.49 0.79
CA SER A 360 -27.70 16.45 1.38
C SER A 360 -28.52 16.98 2.56
N MET A 361 -27.87 17.73 3.47
CA MET A 361 -28.57 18.32 4.62
C MET A 361 -29.58 19.39 4.21
N ARG A 362 -29.29 20.20 3.19
CA ARG A 362 -30.22 21.24 2.71
C ARG A 362 -31.51 20.64 2.14
N ARG A 363 -31.45 19.50 1.46
CA ARG A 363 -32.64 18.83 0.89
C ARG A 363 -33.59 18.25 1.94
N MET A 364 -33.13 18.04 3.18
CA MET A 364 -33.96 17.53 4.28
C MET A 364 -34.69 18.63 5.06
N GLN A 365 -34.40 19.90 4.79
CA GLN A 365 -35.04 21.05 5.43
C GLN A 365 -36.43 21.36 4.83
N LEU A 366 -37.37 20.41 4.92
CA LEU A 366 -38.78 20.48 4.48
C LEU A 366 -39.03 19.86 3.09
N LYS A 367 -39.67 18.69 3.09
CA LYS A 367 -40.78 18.45 2.15
C LYS A 367 -42.04 18.80 2.93
N GLU A 368 -42.78 19.79 2.44
CA GLU A 368 -44.13 20.12 2.93
C GLU A 368 -45.06 18.91 2.85
#